data_AF-A0AAN8IIW2-F1
#
_entry.id   AF-A0AAN8IIW2-F1
#
_cell.length_a   1.000
_cell.length_b   1.000
_cell.length_c   1.000
_cell.angle_alpha   90.00
_cell.angle_beta   90.00
_cell.angle_gamma   90.00
#
_symmetry.space_group_name_H-M   'P 1'
#
loop_
_entity.id
_entity.type
_entity.pdbx_description
1 polymer ?
#
loop_
_entity_poly.entity_id
_entity_poly.type
_entity_poly.pdbx_seq_one_letter_code
_entity_poly.pdbx_strand_id
1 'polypeptide(L)'
;MVTSYRIAKNQRAHNDYVQAPLFFETFPYTGLVKTYSYSNHVTDSAASAVAMYTGRKVDNGYLGMRAGVLKKCTTEPDDLIEDGIGDRAVDKGIAVGVVTNTRITHGTPAALYAKGVQRKLEYDVRNKTTSEVLCSNDIALQILNRPAIEFQVLMGGGRAYLMDATRSGKRSDGRNIDVEWENSGGKRKVLRSRRELEQYEASENEKVLGEL
;
A
#
# COMPACT_ATOMS: atom_id res chain seq x y z
N MET A 1 -17.19 6.10 -14.24
CA MET A 1 -17.28 6.45 -12.81
C MET A 1 -17.33 7.96 -12.57
N VAL A 2 -16.39 8.76 -13.08
CA VAL A 2 -16.30 10.22 -12.84
C VAL A 2 -17.62 10.96 -13.10
N THR A 3 -18.15 10.90 -14.33
CA THR A 3 -19.40 11.58 -14.70
C THR A 3 -20.58 11.17 -13.83
N SER A 4 -20.75 9.87 -13.59
CA SER A 4 -21.83 9.34 -12.75
C SER A 4 -21.74 9.85 -11.30
N TYR A 5 -20.54 9.90 -10.73
CA TYR A 5 -20.34 10.42 -9.36
C TYR A 5 -20.59 11.93 -9.27
N ARG A 6 -20.18 12.71 -10.28
CA ARG A 6 -20.50 14.14 -10.34
C ARG A 6 -22.01 14.39 -10.30
N ILE A 7 -22.78 13.64 -11.09
CA ILE A 7 -24.25 13.74 -11.09
C ILE A 7 -24.80 13.42 -9.69
N ALA A 8 -24.37 12.30 -9.10
CA ALA A 8 -24.83 11.88 -7.77
C ALA A 8 -24.49 12.91 -6.67
N LYS A 9 -23.30 13.51 -6.71
CA LYS A 9 -22.88 14.57 -5.78
C LYS A 9 -23.79 15.81 -5.89
N ASN A 10 -24.07 16.27 -7.11
CA ASN A 10 -24.90 17.46 -7.34
C ASN A 10 -26.35 17.22 -6.92
N GLN A 11 -26.92 16.05 -7.21
CA GLN A 11 -28.26 15.69 -6.78
C GLN A 11 -28.41 15.67 -5.26
N ARG A 12 -27.43 15.12 -4.53
CA ARG A 12 -27.42 15.13 -3.05
C ARG A 12 -27.30 16.53 -2.46
N ALA A 13 -26.71 17.47 -3.19
CA ALA A 13 -26.56 18.86 -2.77
C ALA A 13 -27.71 19.76 -3.22
N HIS A 14 -28.74 19.22 -3.90
CA HIS A 14 -29.83 19.99 -4.51
C HIS A 14 -29.37 21.05 -5.52
N ASN A 15 -28.23 20.82 -6.18
CA ASN A 15 -27.78 21.65 -7.30
C ASN A 15 -28.48 21.22 -8.60
N ASP A 16 -28.73 22.17 -9.49
CA ASP A 16 -29.24 21.87 -10.83
C ASP A 16 -28.25 20.98 -11.61
N TYR A 17 -28.70 19.77 -11.99
CA TYR A 17 -28.01 18.77 -12.82
C TYR A 17 -26.52 18.50 -12.50
N VAL A 18 -25.62 19.29 -13.09
CA VAL A 18 -24.15 19.10 -13.17
C VAL A 18 -23.35 20.37 -12.88
N GLN A 19 -23.98 21.43 -12.36
CA GLN A 19 -23.38 22.77 -12.30
C GLN A 19 -22.15 22.88 -11.39
N ALA A 20 -21.95 21.97 -10.42
CA ALA A 20 -20.74 21.93 -9.60
C ALA A 20 -19.77 20.82 -10.04
N PRO A 21 -18.54 21.14 -10.46
CA PRO A 21 -17.53 20.13 -10.78
C PRO A 21 -17.09 19.33 -9.54
N LEU A 22 -16.45 18.19 -9.78
CA LEU A 22 -15.62 17.55 -8.77
C LEU A 22 -14.35 18.37 -8.58
N PHE A 23 -13.76 18.33 -7.38
CA PHE A 23 -12.62 19.17 -7.05
C PHE A 23 -11.47 19.02 -8.07
N PHE A 24 -11.13 17.79 -8.46
CA PHE A 24 -10.06 17.53 -9.43
C PHE A 24 -10.40 17.95 -10.87
N GLU A 25 -11.68 18.19 -11.21
CA GLU A 25 -12.07 18.70 -12.53
C GLU A 25 -11.74 20.19 -12.69
N THR A 26 -11.37 20.87 -11.60
CA THR A 26 -10.88 22.26 -11.63
C THR A 26 -9.39 22.38 -11.95
N PHE A 27 -8.68 21.25 -12.07
CA PHE A 27 -7.25 21.26 -12.38
C PHE A 27 -7.01 21.77 -13.81
N PRO A 28 -5.95 22.58 -14.03
CA PRO A 28 -5.71 23.22 -15.33
C PRO A 28 -5.20 22.24 -16.41
N TYR A 29 -4.79 21.04 -16.02
CA TYR A 29 -4.20 20.05 -16.92
C TYR A 29 -4.94 18.72 -16.82
N THR A 30 -5.15 18.08 -17.98
CA THR A 30 -5.73 16.75 -18.10
C THR A 30 -4.97 15.95 -19.15
N GLY A 31 -5.01 14.62 -19.04
CA GLY A 31 -4.33 13.72 -19.95
C GLY A 31 -4.98 12.34 -19.95
N LEU A 32 -4.72 11.58 -21.01
CA LEU A 32 -5.16 10.20 -21.14
C LEU A 32 -4.00 9.26 -20.83
N VAL A 33 -4.29 8.17 -20.10
CA VAL A 33 -3.30 7.19 -19.67
C VAL A 33 -3.61 5.83 -20.27
N LYS A 34 -2.61 5.20 -20.90
CA LYS A 34 -2.70 3.83 -21.40
C LYS A 34 -2.37 2.82 -20.29
N THR A 35 -3.40 2.12 -19.82
CA THR A 35 -3.35 1.33 -18.58
C THR A 35 -2.92 -0.12 -18.72
N TYR A 36 -2.62 -0.63 -19.91
CA TYR A 36 -2.16 -2.03 -20.06
C TYR A 36 -0.93 -2.31 -19.18
N SER A 37 -0.84 -3.50 -18.58
CA SER A 37 0.35 -3.95 -17.84
C SER A 37 1.36 -4.59 -18.80
N TYR A 38 2.49 -5.09 -18.30
CA TYR A 38 3.44 -5.80 -19.17
C TYR A 38 2.82 -7.06 -19.77
N SER A 39 2.03 -7.80 -18.98
CA SER A 39 1.47 -9.10 -19.34
C SER A 39 0.06 -9.05 -19.92
N ASN A 40 -0.71 -7.96 -19.72
CA ASN A 40 -2.14 -7.93 -20.05
C ASN A 40 -2.63 -6.57 -20.58
N HIS A 41 -3.56 -6.62 -21.55
CA HIS A 41 -4.29 -5.43 -21.99
C HIS A 41 -5.17 -4.84 -20.88
N VAL A 42 -5.74 -5.69 -20.03
CA VAL A 42 -6.47 -5.28 -18.82
C VAL A 42 -5.55 -5.47 -17.61
N THR A 43 -5.04 -4.36 -17.09
CA THR A 43 -4.19 -4.37 -15.89
C THR A 43 -4.97 -4.70 -14.62
N ASP A 44 -4.29 -5.25 -13.63
CA ASP A 44 -4.76 -5.26 -12.26
C ASP A 44 -4.30 -4.01 -11.48
N SER A 45 -4.76 -3.88 -10.23
CA SER A 45 -4.41 -2.74 -9.37
C SER A 45 -2.98 -2.73 -8.82
N ALA A 46 -2.28 -3.88 -8.84
CA ALA A 46 -0.89 -3.96 -8.38
C ALA A 46 0.04 -3.45 -9.47
N ALA A 47 -0.07 -3.99 -10.69
CA ALA A 47 0.76 -3.59 -11.81
C ALA A 47 0.55 -2.12 -12.19
N SER A 48 -0.69 -1.61 -12.12
CA SER A 48 -0.96 -0.21 -12.39
C SER A 48 -0.35 0.71 -11.33
N ALA A 49 -0.44 0.36 -10.04
CA ALA A 49 0.17 1.13 -8.97
C ALA A 49 1.70 1.10 -9.04
N VAL A 50 2.31 -0.05 -9.36
CA VAL A 50 3.77 -0.14 -9.59
C VAL A 50 4.17 0.77 -10.76
N ALA A 51 3.42 0.78 -11.86
CA ALA A 51 3.70 1.68 -12.98
C ALA A 51 3.63 3.15 -12.57
N MET A 52 2.65 3.53 -11.75
CA MET A 52 2.52 4.91 -11.25
C MET A 52 3.63 5.31 -10.28
N TYR A 53 4.05 4.42 -9.38
CA TYR A 53 5.04 4.75 -8.35
C TYR A 53 6.48 4.54 -8.79
N THR A 54 6.74 3.70 -9.78
CA THR A 54 8.11 3.34 -10.20
C THR A 54 8.44 3.73 -11.63
N GLY A 55 7.43 4.15 -12.41
CA GLY A 55 7.58 4.40 -13.84
C GLY A 55 7.75 3.14 -14.70
N ARG A 56 7.62 1.93 -14.13
CA ARG A 56 7.86 0.66 -14.83
C ARG A 56 6.59 -0.18 -14.88
N LYS A 57 6.24 -0.65 -16.08
CA LYS A 57 5.19 -1.65 -16.26
C LYS A 57 5.71 -3.02 -15.85
N VAL A 58 4.90 -3.75 -15.10
CA VAL A 58 5.19 -5.09 -14.59
C VAL A 58 4.04 -6.03 -14.92
N ASP A 59 4.24 -7.32 -14.69
CA ASP A 59 3.20 -8.34 -14.84
C ASP A 59 2.07 -8.14 -13.82
N ASN A 60 0.83 -8.48 -14.22
CA ASN A 60 -0.32 -8.43 -13.32
C ASN A 60 -0.04 -9.25 -12.05
N GLY A 61 -0.35 -8.66 -10.89
CA GLY A 61 -0.25 -9.35 -9.62
C GLY A 61 1.09 -9.25 -8.91
N TYR A 62 2.07 -8.52 -9.45
CA TYR A 62 3.41 -8.39 -8.85
C TYR A 62 3.69 -6.97 -8.33
N LEU A 63 4.47 -6.90 -7.25
CA LEU A 63 4.85 -5.67 -6.56
C LEU A 63 6.38 -5.58 -6.51
N GLY A 64 6.92 -4.44 -6.99
CA GLY A 64 8.35 -4.13 -6.95
C GLY A 64 9.25 -5.21 -7.56
N MET A 65 8.79 -5.87 -8.62
CA MET A 65 9.47 -6.94 -9.34
C MET A 65 9.53 -6.59 -10.83
N ARG A 66 10.66 -6.84 -11.48
CA ARG A 66 10.85 -6.54 -12.91
C ARG A 66 9.96 -7.43 -13.78
N ALA A 67 9.60 -6.88 -14.94
CA ALA A 67 8.78 -7.56 -15.93
C ALA A 67 9.40 -8.90 -16.38
N GLY A 68 8.55 -9.92 -16.56
CA GLY A 68 8.94 -11.27 -16.96
C GLY A 68 9.40 -12.17 -15.81
N VAL A 69 9.63 -11.63 -14.62
CA VAL A 69 9.92 -12.42 -13.42
C VAL A 69 8.60 -12.92 -12.84
N LEU A 70 8.31 -14.21 -13.00
CA LEU A 70 7.03 -14.82 -12.59
C LEU A 70 7.17 -15.68 -11.32
N LYS A 71 8.04 -15.27 -10.39
CA LYS A 71 8.27 -15.94 -9.11
C LYS A 71 7.29 -15.41 -8.06
N LYS A 72 6.70 -16.27 -7.22
CA LYS A 72 5.79 -15.81 -6.13
C LYS A 72 6.46 -14.78 -5.22
N CYS A 73 7.75 -14.95 -4.96
CA CYS A 73 8.63 -13.96 -4.38
C CYS A 73 10.06 -14.17 -4.85
N THR A 74 10.88 -13.13 -4.70
CA THR A 74 12.30 -13.12 -4.99
C THR A 74 13.00 -12.11 -4.11
N THR A 75 14.26 -12.38 -3.78
CA THR A 75 15.18 -11.43 -3.13
C THR A 75 16.38 -11.15 -4.02
N GLU A 76 16.40 -11.68 -5.25
CA GLU A 76 17.49 -11.48 -6.20
C GLU A 76 17.52 -10.01 -6.65
N PRO A 77 18.62 -9.26 -6.43
CA PRO A 77 18.67 -7.84 -6.76
C PRO A 77 18.29 -7.51 -8.20
N ASP A 78 18.66 -8.39 -9.14
CA ASP A 78 18.36 -8.23 -10.56
C ASP A 78 16.86 -8.37 -10.91
N ASP A 79 16.08 -9.00 -10.03
CA ASP A 79 14.63 -9.14 -10.17
C ASP A 79 13.87 -7.95 -9.57
N LEU A 80 14.51 -7.10 -8.76
CA LEU A 80 13.83 -6.08 -7.96
C LEU A 80 13.75 -4.70 -8.64
N ILE A 81 12.74 -3.94 -8.23
CA ILE A 81 12.61 -2.50 -8.54
C ILE A 81 12.80 -1.73 -7.23
N GLU A 82 14.00 -1.22 -6.99
CA GLU A 82 14.41 -0.60 -5.71
C GLU A 82 14.47 0.93 -5.76
N ASP A 83 14.10 1.54 -6.88
CA ASP A 83 14.25 2.97 -7.13
C ASP A 83 12.90 3.65 -7.45
N GLY A 84 11.82 3.20 -6.81
CA GLY A 84 10.51 3.83 -6.91
C GLY A 84 10.50 5.23 -6.28
N ILE A 85 9.42 5.98 -6.50
CA ILE A 85 9.26 7.32 -5.93
C ILE A 85 9.29 7.30 -4.39
N GLY A 86 8.77 6.24 -3.77
CA GLY A 86 8.82 6.03 -2.32
C GLY A 86 10.26 5.88 -1.82
N ASP A 87 11.06 5.03 -2.47
CA ASP A 87 12.48 4.84 -2.15
C ASP A 87 13.26 6.14 -2.31
N ARG A 88 13.12 6.79 -3.47
CA ARG A 88 13.82 8.03 -3.81
C ARG A 88 13.44 9.20 -2.89
N ALA A 89 12.18 9.27 -2.44
CA ALA A 89 11.75 10.29 -1.50
C ALA A 89 12.39 10.08 -0.12
N VAL A 90 12.35 8.84 0.38
CA VAL A 90 12.99 8.44 1.64
C VAL A 90 14.50 8.67 1.61
N ASP A 91 15.18 8.35 0.51
CA ASP A 91 16.62 8.60 0.34
C ASP A 91 16.99 10.08 0.32
N LYS A 92 16.04 10.94 -0.08
CA LYS A 92 16.20 12.41 -0.05
C LYS A 92 15.74 13.05 1.26
N GLY A 93 15.33 12.26 2.25
CA GLY A 93 14.79 12.77 3.52
C GLY A 93 13.43 13.48 3.36
N ILE A 94 12.68 13.20 2.29
CA ILE A 94 11.35 13.73 2.07
C ILE A 94 10.36 12.84 2.84
N ALA A 95 9.49 13.47 3.66
CA ALA A 95 8.45 12.74 4.38
C ALA A 95 7.46 12.09 3.39
N VAL A 96 7.21 10.79 3.57
CA VAL A 96 6.29 9.99 2.75
C VAL A 96 5.10 9.54 3.59
N GLY A 97 3.90 9.60 3.01
CA GLY A 97 2.68 9.13 3.66
C GLY A 97 1.77 8.35 2.69
N VAL A 98 1.12 7.30 3.20
CA VAL A 98 0.10 6.53 2.49
C VAL A 98 -1.16 6.48 3.32
N VAL A 99 -2.29 6.83 2.71
CA VAL A 99 -3.63 6.71 3.31
C VAL A 99 -4.53 5.96 2.34
N THR A 100 -5.22 4.93 2.81
CA THR A 100 -6.12 4.11 1.99
C THR A 100 -7.35 3.68 2.78
N ASN A 101 -8.45 3.39 2.09
CA ASN A 101 -9.61 2.69 2.65
C ASN A 101 -9.53 1.16 2.47
N THR A 102 -8.45 0.65 1.86
CA THR A 102 -8.16 -0.78 1.75
C THR A 102 -7.32 -1.25 2.93
N ARG A 103 -6.87 -2.50 2.89
CA ARG A 103 -5.76 -2.95 3.73
C ARG A 103 -4.48 -2.21 3.35
N ILE A 104 -3.63 -1.84 4.30
CA ILE A 104 -2.33 -1.24 3.98
C ILE A 104 -1.41 -2.18 3.20
N THR A 105 -1.64 -3.50 3.33
CA THR A 105 -0.98 -4.58 2.57
C THR A 105 -1.60 -4.84 1.19
N HIS A 106 -2.68 -4.15 0.83
CA HIS A 106 -3.32 -4.34 -0.47
C HIS A 106 -2.39 -3.87 -1.61
N GLY A 107 -2.54 -4.44 -2.81
CA GLY A 107 -1.62 -4.18 -3.93
C GLY A 107 -1.41 -2.69 -4.28
N THR A 108 -2.43 -1.84 -4.12
CA THR A 108 -2.29 -0.40 -4.41
C THR A 108 -1.36 0.32 -3.42
N PRO A 109 -1.62 0.36 -2.09
CA PRO A 109 -0.69 0.97 -1.14
C PRO A 109 0.65 0.23 -1.09
N ALA A 110 0.64 -1.11 -1.17
CA ALA A 110 1.85 -1.91 -1.11
C ALA A 110 2.80 -1.63 -2.27
N ALA A 111 2.32 -1.25 -3.46
CA ALA A 111 3.20 -0.94 -4.59
C ALA A 111 4.17 0.23 -4.33
N LEU A 112 3.92 1.06 -3.31
CA LEU A 112 4.84 2.14 -2.95
C LEU A 112 6.09 1.63 -2.20
N TYR A 113 6.01 0.47 -1.54
CA TYR A 113 7.08 -0.01 -0.66
C TYR A 113 7.46 -1.48 -0.87
N ALA A 114 6.52 -2.34 -1.24
CA ALA A 114 6.73 -3.76 -1.35
C ALA A 114 7.55 -4.13 -2.59
N LYS A 115 8.51 -5.04 -2.41
CA LYS A 115 9.51 -5.48 -3.37
C LYS A 115 9.42 -6.99 -3.56
N GLY A 116 9.63 -7.43 -4.80
CA GLY A 116 9.87 -8.83 -5.13
C GLY A 116 8.78 -9.79 -4.67
N VAL A 117 7.50 -9.39 -4.64
CA VAL A 117 6.44 -10.22 -4.05
C VAL A 117 5.15 -10.18 -4.85
N GLN A 118 4.47 -11.31 -4.92
CA GLN A 118 3.12 -11.41 -5.48
C GLN A 118 2.09 -10.80 -4.52
N ARG A 119 1.19 -9.95 -5.04
CA ARG A 119 0.20 -9.17 -4.28
C ARG A 119 -0.72 -9.95 -3.33
N LYS A 120 -0.83 -11.27 -3.50
CA LYS A 120 -1.69 -12.13 -2.65
C LYS A 120 -1.00 -12.53 -1.35
N LEU A 121 0.32 -12.35 -1.26
CA LEU A 121 1.12 -12.67 -0.09
C LEU A 121 1.14 -11.47 0.86
N GLU A 122 -0.05 -11.06 1.30
CA GLU A 122 -0.25 -9.91 2.18
C GLU A 122 0.28 -10.15 3.61
N TYR A 123 0.42 -11.41 4.02
CA TYR A 123 0.90 -11.89 5.33
C TYR A 123 1.58 -13.27 5.14
N ASP A 124 1.95 -13.98 6.21
CA ASP A 124 2.61 -15.30 6.20
C ASP A 124 1.72 -16.44 5.66
N VAL A 125 1.38 -16.36 4.37
CA VAL A 125 0.57 -17.37 3.70
C VAL A 125 1.37 -18.66 3.57
N ARG A 126 0.84 -19.74 4.14
CA ARG A 126 1.44 -21.08 4.08
C ARG A 126 0.94 -21.90 2.90
N ASN A 127 1.79 -22.78 2.39
CA ASN A 127 1.42 -23.83 1.46
C ASN A 127 0.53 -24.84 2.18
N LYS A 128 -0.65 -25.13 1.62
CA LYS A 128 -1.61 -26.05 2.23
C LYS A 128 -1.08 -27.49 2.35
N THR A 129 -0.16 -27.90 1.49
CA THR A 129 0.35 -29.27 1.46
C THR A 129 1.57 -29.45 2.36
N THR A 130 2.50 -28.48 2.37
CA THR A 130 3.76 -28.59 3.13
C THR A 130 3.75 -27.80 4.45
N SER A 131 2.74 -26.97 4.69
CA SER A 131 2.67 -26.00 5.81
C SER A 131 3.82 -24.97 5.86
N GLU A 132 4.68 -24.96 4.84
CA GLU A 132 5.78 -24.00 4.69
C GLU A 132 5.24 -22.63 4.30
N VAL A 133 5.86 -21.58 4.83
CA VAL A 133 5.57 -20.20 4.43
C VAL A 133 5.97 -20.03 2.95
N LEU A 134 5.05 -19.57 2.11
CA LEU A 134 5.29 -19.43 0.67
C LEU A 134 6.42 -18.44 0.35
N CYS A 135 6.53 -17.40 1.17
CA CYS A 135 7.53 -16.34 1.03
C CYS A 135 7.91 -15.82 2.41
N SER A 136 9.19 -15.86 2.74
CA SER A 136 9.72 -15.42 4.04
C SER A 136 9.62 -13.91 4.27
N ASN A 137 9.38 -13.12 3.22
CA ASN A 137 9.27 -11.66 3.27
C ASN A 137 7.95 -11.18 2.65
N ASP A 138 6.83 -11.51 3.30
CA ASP A 138 5.48 -11.08 2.91
C ASP A 138 5.28 -9.55 2.99
N ILE A 139 4.19 -9.04 2.40
CA ILE A 139 3.95 -7.59 2.30
C ILE A 139 3.81 -6.91 3.67
N ALA A 140 3.24 -7.59 4.67
CA ALA A 140 3.16 -7.05 6.02
C ALA A 140 4.55 -6.94 6.65
N LEU A 141 5.40 -7.97 6.51
CA LEU A 141 6.79 -7.92 6.99
C LEU A 141 7.60 -6.78 6.38
N GLN A 142 7.38 -6.48 5.12
CA GLN A 142 8.08 -5.40 4.43
C GLN A 142 7.75 -4.00 5.00
N ILE A 143 6.72 -3.84 5.84
CA ILE A 143 6.46 -2.60 6.59
C ILE A 143 7.60 -2.30 7.58
N LEU A 144 8.29 -3.33 8.07
CA LEU A 144 9.43 -3.21 8.98
C LEU A 144 10.74 -2.86 8.27
N ASN A 145 10.74 -2.83 6.93
CA ASN A 145 11.91 -2.59 6.11
C ASN A 145 11.81 -1.26 5.35
N ARG A 146 12.93 -0.78 4.82
CA ARG A 146 12.92 0.36 3.90
C ARG A 146 12.19 -0.02 2.58
N PRO A 147 11.43 0.91 2.00
CA PRO A 147 11.24 2.30 2.45
C PRO A 147 10.12 2.48 3.49
N ALA A 148 9.25 1.50 3.71
CA ALA A 148 8.04 1.65 4.52
C ALA A 148 8.29 2.03 5.99
N ILE A 149 9.34 1.49 6.61
CA ILE A 149 9.69 1.79 8.02
C ILE A 149 10.04 3.27 8.23
N GLU A 150 10.35 3.98 7.13
CA GLU A 150 10.66 5.41 7.09
C GLU A 150 9.46 6.29 6.78
N PHE A 151 8.32 5.72 6.41
CA PHE A 151 7.12 6.52 6.14
C PHE A 151 6.66 7.24 7.41
N GLN A 152 6.33 8.51 7.25
CA GLN A 152 5.78 9.34 8.31
C GLN A 152 4.37 8.87 8.67
N VAL A 153 3.61 8.43 7.66
CA VAL A 153 2.22 8.01 7.82
C VAL A 153 1.97 6.76 6.98
N LEU A 154 1.47 5.71 7.61
CA LEU A 154 0.93 4.54 6.91
C LEU A 154 -0.44 4.23 7.52
N MET A 155 -1.53 4.59 6.85
CA MET A 155 -2.88 4.45 7.41
C MET A 155 -3.83 3.75 6.45
N GLY A 156 -4.60 2.82 7.01
CA GLY A 156 -5.70 2.14 6.35
C GLY A 156 -6.24 1.01 7.20
N GLY A 157 -6.95 0.08 6.58
CA GLY A 157 -7.41 -1.12 7.26
C GLY A 157 -6.39 -2.25 7.26
N GLY A 158 -6.86 -3.45 7.56
CA GLY A 158 -6.06 -4.68 7.43
C GLY A 158 -5.26 -5.06 8.66
N ARG A 159 -5.57 -4.49 9.83
CA ARG A 159 -4.95 -4.82 11.12
C ARG A 159 -4.67 -6.31 11.33
N ALA A 160 -5.65 -7.15 11.00
CA ALA A 160 -5.54 -8.60 11.19
C ALA A 160 -4.35 -9.21 10.41
N TYR A 161 -3.88 -8.62 9.31
CA TYR A 161 -2.74 -9.12 8.53
C TYR A 161 -1.39 -8.85 9.20
N LEU A 162 -1.37 -7.95 10.19
CA LEU A 162 -0.18 -7.54 10.92
C LEU A 162 -0.01 -8.30 12.24
N MET A 163 -1.10 -8.85 12.78
CA MET A 163 -1.10 -9.48 14.10
C MET A 163 -1.14 -11.00 14.02
N ASP A 164 -0.58 -11.65 15.02
CA ASP A 164 -0.69 -13.09 15.24
C ASP A 164 -2.14 -13.48 15.59
N ALA A 165 -2.51 -14.72 15.26
CA ALA A 165 -3.82 -15.30 15.58
C ALA A 165 -4.16 -15.20 17.08
N THR A 166 -3.17 -15.31 17.98
CA THR A 166 -3.35 -15.12 19.43
C THR A 166 -3.80 -13.71 19.82
N ARG A 167 -3.53 -12.70 18.98
CA ARG A 167 -4.01 -11.31 19.11
C ARG A 167 -5.18 -11.00 18.18
N SER A 168 -5.96 -12.01 17.80
CA SER A 168 -7.09 -11.88 16.85
C SER A 168 -6.66 -11.39 15.46
N GLY A 169 -5.45 -11.77 15.05
CA GLY A 169 -4.95 -11.56 13.71
C GLY A 169 -5.09 -12.78 12.81
N LYS A 170 -4.40 -12.73 11.66
CA LYS A 170 -4.34 -13.78 10.65
C LYS A 170 -2.96 -14.42 10.56
N ARG A 171 -1.95 -13.83 11.19
CA ARG A 171 -0.60 -14.38 11.15
C ARG A 171 -0.51 -15.65 11.99
N SER A 172 0.35 -16.56 11.56
CA SER A 172 0.56 -17.88 12.15
C SER A 172 2.03 -18.16 12.46
N ASP A 173 2.87 -17.15 12.34
CA ASP A 173 4.31 -17.19 12.58
C ASP A 173 4.70 -16.61 13.96
N GLY A 174 3.71 -16.29 14.81
CA GLY A 174 3.92 -15.70 16.13
C GLY A 174 4.24 -14.21 16.11
N ARG A 175 4.29 -13.57 14.93
CA ARG A 175 4.74 -12.18 14.77
C ARG A 175 3.61 -11.18 14.89
N ASN A 176 3.95 -10.01 15.39
CA ASN A 176 3.02 -8.91 15.61
C ASN A 176 3.65 -7.63 15.06
N ILE A 177 3.47 -7.43 13.75
CA ILE A 177 4.13 -6.41 12.96
C ILE A 177 3.77 -5.00 13.45
N ASP A 178 2.54 -4.82 13.96
CA ASP A 178 2.10 -3.57 14.59
C ASP A 178 2.96 -3.22 15.81
N VAL A 179 3.21 -4.21 16.68
CA VAL A 179 4.02 -4.05 17.90
C VAL A 179 5.51 -3.94 17.56
N GLU A 180 5.99 -4.75 16.62
CA GLU A 180 7.38 -4.69 16.15
C GLU A 180 7.69 -3.33 15.51
N TRP A 181 6.74 -2.78 14.74
CA TRP A 181 6.85 -1.46 14.13
C TRP A 181 6.85 -0.36 15.19
N GLU A 182 5.93 -0.42 16.16
CA GLU A 182 5.85 0.54 17.29
C GLU A 182 7.16 0.58 18.09
N ASN A 183 7.81 -0.59 18.25
CA ASN A 183 9.06 -0.74 18.99
C ASN A 183 10.34 -0.57 18.14
N SER A 184 10.24 -0.22 16.85
CA SER A 184 11.40 -0.06 15.94
C SER A 184 12.20 1.23 16.16
N GLY A 185 12.07 1.86 17.33
CA GLY A 185 12.78 3.06 17.74
C GLY A 185 12.21 4.37 17.18
N GLY A 186 12.66 5.49 17.76
CA GLY A 186 12.11 6.81 17.47
C GLY A 186 10.73 7.04 18.10
N LYS A 187 10.09 8.18 17.77
CA LYS A 187 8.71 8.44 18.17
C LYS A 187 7.78 7.76 17.19
N ARG A 188 7.04 6.75 17.66
CA ARG A 188 6.11 5.97 16.85
C ARG A 188 4.82 5.74 17.61
N LYS A 189 3.71 5.75 16.88
CA LYS A 189 2.39 5.50 17.46
C LYS A 189 1.54 4.67 16.53
N VAL A 190 0.93 3.62 17.07
CA VAL A 190 -0.09 2.83 16.37
C VAL A 190 -1.48 3.29 16.81
N LEU A 191 -2.29 3.75 15.86
CA LEU A 191 -3.68 4.17 16.06
C LEU A 191 -4.61 3.05 15.59
N ARG A 192 -5.41 2.50 16.50
CA ARG A 192 -6.20 1.27 16.27
C ARG A 192 -7.71 1.50 16.21
N SER A 193 -8.14 2.75 16.36
CA SER A 193 -9.55 3.12 16.34
C SER A 193 -9.76 4.54 15.84
N ARG A 194 -10.97 4.80 15.31
CA ARG A 194 -11.40 6.15 14.93
C ARG A 194 -11.22 7.15 16.08
N ARG A 195 -11.54 6.73 17.30
CA ARG A 195 -11.42 7.59 18.50
C ARG A 195 -9.97 7.97 18.77
N GLU A 196 -9.04 7.02 18.67
CA GLU A 196 -7.61 7.31 18.81
C GLU A 196 -7.13 8.29 17.74
N LEU A 197 -7.59 8.16 16.49
CA LEU A 197 -7.27 9.10 15.42
C LEU A 197 -7.85 10.49 15.68
N GLU A 198 -9.10 10.59 16.11
CA GLU A 198 -9.75 11.88 16.41
C GLU A 198 -9.12 12.61 17.61
N GLN A 199 -8.50 11.87 18.53
CA GLN A 199 -7.81 12.39 19.71
C GLN A 199 -6.29 12.51 19.50
N TYR A 200 -5.79 12.14 18.32
CA TYR A 200 -4.37 12.16 18.05
C TYR A 200 -3.90 13.58 17.75
N GLU A 201 -2.92 14.05 18.52
CA GLU A 201 -2.19 15.27 18.24
C GLU A 201 -0.85 14.94 17.59
N ALA A 202 -0.65 15.42 16.37
CA ALA A 202 0.58 15.18 15.63
C ALA A 202 1.77 15.83 16.32
N SER A 203 2.86 15.07 16.49
CA SER A 203 4.10 15.58 17.05
C SER A 203 5.25 15.53 16.04
N GLU A 204 6.20 16.45 16.18
CA GLU A 204 7.33 16.53 15.26
C GLU A 204 8.17 15.25 15.31
N ASN A 205 8.50 14.73 14.12
CA ASN A 205 9.26 13.49 13.90
C ASN A 205 8.59 12.21 14.44
N GLU A 206 7.27 12.23 14.70
CA GLU A 206 6.51 11.02 15.09
C GLU A 206 5.87 10.32 13.91
N LYS A 207 6.28 9.07 13.68
CA LYS A 207 5.68 8.24 12.63
C LYS A 207 4.39 7.61 13.14
N VAL A 208 3.39 7.49 12.26
CA VAL A 208 2.07 6.96 12.61
C VAL A 208 1.70 5.78 11.73
N LEU A 209 1.31 4.68 12.37
CA LEU A 209 0.67 3.53 11.73
C LEU A 209 -0.81 3.52 12.14
N GLY A 210 -1.71 3.70 11.18
CA GLY A 210 -3.16 3.67 11.40
C GLY A 210 -3.76 2.35 10.90
N GLU A 211 -4.45 1.65 11.80
CA GLU A 211 -5.06 0.33 11.60
C GLU A 211 -6.58 0.40 11.84
N LEU A 212 -7.24 1.22 11.02
CA LEU A 212 -8.61 1.73 11.23
C LEU A 212 -9.69 0.90 10.54
#